data_AF-A0A8S0V3C2-F1
#
_entry.id   AF-A0A8S0V3C2-F1
#
_cell.length_a   1.000
_cell.length_b   1.000
_cell.length_c   1.000
_cell.angle_alpha   90.00
_cell.angle_beta   90.00
_cell.angle_gamma   90.00
#
_symmetry.space_group_name_H-M   'P 1'
#
loop_
_entity.id
_entity.type
_entity.pdbx_description
1 polymer ?
#
loop_
_entity_poly.entity_id
_entity_poly.type
_entity_poly.pdbx_seq_one_letter_code
_entity_poly.pdbx_strand_id
1 'polypeptide(L)'
;MASAAIASAKSLIRTRLFLHSNSPPKLSPFCFSISTTTAALTNKNKDAKIRKKKQKWNSEANLLVKRRTRSDKELDEESFLKHYGNGDSVHVPVMLGEVLDVFASVRLESFVDCTLGAGGHSSAIIKAHPEMKLYVGLDVDPVAHEMAQSRLKGILYKDSCDGTSDLQVHTFLKNFKNIKSVLHDIDGEVSAAGVHGIIMDLGMSSMQVGDSERGFSVLNDGPLDMRMNPEASLKAEDILNSWPDSEVGRILRDYGEESNWYSLQNKIVKARLTGGLHSTRELVDLIRNSTSWTRGGRQGWIKTATRVFQALRIAVNDELNTLKDSIRACFDSLSSGGRLAVISFHSLEDRIVKRAFLNIVNCSEDDSINIKTFGSDKEAWIKQIVQGRDATILTKRPISPSEQEEKLNTRSRSAKLRVIQKI
;
A
#
# COMPACT_ATOMS: atom_id res chain seq x y z
N MET A 1 -8.62 -5.17 57.15
CA MET A 1 -7.88 -5.72 58.30
C MET A 1 -7.18 -6.98 57.80
N ALA A 2 -5.86 -7.02 57.63
CA ALA A 2 -4.82 -6.91 58.66
C ALA A 2 -4.62 -8.23 59.44
N SER A 3 -3.70 -9.06 58.95
CA SER A 3 -2.80 -9.86 59.76
C SER A 3 -1.45 -9.94 59.05
N ALA A 4 -0.35 -9.99 59.79
CA ALA A 4 1.01 -9.89 59.28
C ALA A 4 1.93 -10.89 60.02
N ALA A 5 3.24 -10.77 59.80
CA ALA A 5 4.32 -11.47 60.51
C ALA A 5 4.42 -13.00 60.30
N ILE A 6 5.37 -13.41 59.47
CA ILE A 6 6.06 -14.70 59.60
C ILE A 6 7.41 -14.41 60.28
N ALA A 7 7.72 -15.09 61.38
CA ALA A 7 8.93 -14.82 62.17
C ALA A 7 9.69 -16.11 62.58
N SER A 8 10.84 -16.29 61.94
CA SER A 8 12.12 -16.74 62.52
C SER A 8 12.24 -18.05 63.38
N ALA A 9 12.90 -19.03 62.77
CA ALA A 9 14.13 -19.69 63.26
C ALA A 9 14.12 -20.89 64.25
N LYS A 10 15.18 -21.73 64.09
CA LYS A 10 15.74 -22.77 65.00
C LYS A 10 14.91 -24.07 65.15
N SER A 11 15.49 -25.26 65.38
CA SER A 11 16.87 -25.79 65.29
C SER A 11 16.84 -27.35 65.37
N LEU A 12 18.00 -28.01 65.51
CA LEU A 12 18.27 -29.46 65.67
C LEU A 12 18.35 -30.25 64.34
N ILE A 13 19.51 -30.68 63.82
CA ILE A 13 20.68 -31.42 64.39
C ILE A 13 20.37 -32.90 64.68
N ARG A 14 20.91 -33.80 63.85
CA ARG A 14 21.57 -35.03 64.32
C ARG A 14 22.67 -35.51 63.37
N THR A 15 23.74 -36.08 63.94
CA THR A 15 25.06 -36.25 63.30
C THR A 15 25.52 -37.71 63.28
N ARG A 16 26.26 -38.10 62.22
CA ARG A 16 27.27 -39.19 62.15
C ARG A 16 28.12 -38.91 60.88
N LEU A 17 29.46 -38.80 60.84
CA LEU A 17 30.61 -39.48 61.50
C LEU A 17 30.65 -40.99 61.17
N PHE A 18 31.74 -41.63 60.72
CA PHE A 18 33.19 -41.31 60.56
C PHE A 18 33.75 -41.97 59.26
N LEU A 19 34.98 -41.84 58.71
CA LEU A 19 36.24 -41.06 58.91
C LEU A 19 36.61 -40.38 57.55
N HIS A 20 37.68 -39.59 57.28
CA HIS A 20 38.93 -39.14 57.93
C HIS A 20 40.25 -39.94 57.73
N SER A 21 41.05 -39.62 56.68
CA SER A 21 42.51 -39.88 56.60
C SER A 21 43.21 -38.83 55.71
N ASN A 22 44.33 -38.23 56.17
CA ASN A 22 44.98 -37.07 55.53
C ASN A 22 46.36 -37.39 54.91
N SER A 23 46.69 -36.79 53.75
CA SER A 23 47.98 -36.09 53.50
C SER A 23 48.10 -35.49 52.07
N PRO A 24 48.76 -34.33 51.86
CA PRO A 24 48.98 -33.68 50.54
C PRO A 24 50.49 -33.62 50.16
N PRO A 25 51.00 -32.78 49.21
CA PRO A 25 50.43 -32.16 47.99
C PRO A 25 51.27 -32.48 46.71
N LYS A 26 50.85 -31.96 45.53
CA LYS A 26 51.77 -31.42 44.48
C LYS A 26 51.02 -30.63 43.38
N LEU A 27 51.75 -29.82 42.60
CA LEU A 27 51.21 -28.77 41.72
C LEU A 27 51.56 -29.00 40.23
N SER A 28 50.53 -28.98 39.37
CA SER A 28 50.58 -28.70 37.92
C SER A 28 51.36 -29.68 36.99
N PRO A 29 51.26 -29.57 35.64
CA PRO A 29 50.36 -28.73 34.83
C PRO A 29 49.50 -29.48 33.79
N PHE A 30 48.55 -28.75 33.18
CA PHE A 30 47.97 -28.92 31.84
C PHE A 30 47.97 -30.29 31.13
N CYS A 31 46.77 -30.82 30.88
CA CYS A 31 46.37 -31.26 29.53
C CYS A 31 44.84 -31.35 29.38
N PHE A 32 44.19 -30.27 28.93
CA PHE A 32 42.77 -30.33 28.53
C PHE A 32 42.67 -30.73 27.04
N SER A 33 42.16 -31.92 26.77
CA SER A 33 41.93 -32.41 25.40
C SER A 33 40.77 -31.66 24.74
N ILE A 34 41.08 -30.68 23.89
CA ILE A 34 40.07 -29.97 23.11
C ILE A 34 39.45 -30.94 22.10
N SER A 35 38.12 -31.08 22.14
CA SER A 35 37.33 -31.75 21.12
C SER A 35 36.02 -30.99 20.86
N THR A 36 35.52 -31.07 19.63
CA THR A 36 34.25 -30.48 19.15
C THR A 36 34.17 -28.95 18.98
N THR A 37 34.92 -28.38 18.04
CA THR A 37 34.63 -27.05 17.44
C THR A 37 34.21 -27.11 15.96
N THR A 38 34.22 -28.29 15.33
CA THR A 38 33.90 -28.48 13.90
C THR A 38 32.40 -28.43 13.58
N ALA A 39 31.55 -29.01 14.43
CA ALA A 39 30.11 -29.14 14.19
C ALA A 39 29.40 -27.77 14.03
N ALA A 40 29.70 -26.80 14.90
CA ALA A 40 29.08 -25.48 14.89
C ALA A 40 29.39 -24.66 13.61
N LEU A 41 30.60 -24.80 13.07
CA LEU A 41 30.99 -24.16 11.80
C LEU A 41 30.32 -24.82 10.60
N THR A 42 30.20 -26.15 10.59
CA THR A 42 29.51 -26.86 9.50
C THR A 42 28.00 -26.54 9.43
N ASN A 43 27.31 -26.38 10.57
CA ASN A 43 25.91 -25.95 10.57
C ASN A 43 25.74 -24.52 10.05
N LYS A 44 26.52 -23.54 10.52
CA LYS A 44 26.47 -22.16 10.01
C LYS A 44 26.66 -22.09 8.49
N ASN A 45 27.55 -22.91 7.93
CA ASN A 45 27.75 -23.00 6.47
C ASN A 45 26.61 -23.72 5.72
N LYS A 46 25.98 -24.74 6.31
CA LYS A 46 24.74 -25.33 5.77
C LYS A 46 23.60 -24.32 5.76
N ASP A 47 23.36 -23.62 6.87
CA ASP A 47 22.33 -22.58 7.00
C ASP A 47 22.54 -21.43 6.00
N ALA A 48 23.79 -20.99 5.82
CA ALA A 48 24.13 -19.97 4.83
C ALA A 48 23.84 -20.44 3.38
N LYS A 49 24.16 -21.70 3.04
CA LYS A 49 23.81 -22.28 1.73
C LYS A 49 22.29 -22.42 1.55
N ILE A 50 21.56 -22.85 2.57
CA ILE A 50 20.09 -22.98 2.54
C ILE A 50 19.43 -21.61 2.36
N ARG A 51 19.88 -20.59 3.12
CA ARG A 51 19.41 -19.20 2.98
C ARG A 51 19.67 -18.65 1.59
N LYS A 52 20.89 -18.82 1.04
CA LYS A 52 21.20 -18.42 -0.34
C LYS A 52 20.35 -19.16 -1.39
N LYS A 53 20.12 -20.47 -1.24
CA LYS A 53 19.26 -21.25 -2.14
C LYS A 53 17.79 -20.76 -2.08
N LYS A 54 17.27 -20.48 -0.88
CA LYS A 54 15.91 -19.93 -0.70
C LYS A 54 15.80 -18.50 -1.26
N GLN A 55 16.81 -17.66 -1.09
CA GLN A 55 16.86 -16.33 -1.72
C GLN A 55 16.88 -16.40 -3.25
N LYS A 56 17.70 -17.28 -3.84
CA LYS A 56 17.73 -17.49 -5.30
C LYS A 56 16.38 -17.99 -5.82
N TRP A 57 15.80 -19.01 -5.19
CA TRP A 57 14.49 -19.55 -5.59
C TRP A 57 13.35 -18.52 -5.45
N ASN A 58 13.33 -17.75 -4.35
CA ASN A 58 12.39 -16.62 -4.20
C ASN A 58 12.58 -15.57 -5.31
N SER A 59 13.82 -15.30 -5.72
CA SER A 59 14.11 -14.34 -6.80
C SER A 59 13.65 -14.86 -8.16
N GLU A 60 13.89 -16.14 -8.47
CA GLU A 60 13.43 -16.79 -9.70
C GLU A 60 11.90 -16.87 -9.74
N ALA A 61 11.25 -17.21 -8.62
CA ALA A 61 9.80 -17.18 -8.48
C ALA A 61 9.23 -15.77 -8.66
N ASN A 62 9.84 -14.74 -8.07
CA ASN A 62 9.40 -13.35 -8.24
C ASN A 62 9.57 -12.86 -9.70
N LEU A 63 10.63 -13.26 -10.40
CA LEU A 63 10.82 -12.95 -11.82
C LEU A 63 9.78 -13.66 -12.70
N LEU A 64 9.45 -14.92 -12.41
CA LEU A 64 8.37 -15.65 -13.07
C LEU A 64 6.98 -15.07 -12.78
N VAL A 65 6.75 -14.54 -11.57
CA VAL A 65 5.52 -13.79 -11.23
C VAL A 65 5.48 -12.47 -11.99
N LYS A 66 6.55 -11.64 -11.97
CA LYS A 66 6.61 -10.39 -12.74
C LYS A 66 6.32 -10.62 -14.23
N ARG A 67 6.93 -11.63 -14.86
CA ARG A 67 6.65 -12.01 -16.27
C ARG A 67 5.21 -12.50 -16.53
N ARG A 68 4.43 -12.81 -15.49
CA ARG A 68 3.04 -13.29 -15.56
C ARG A 68 2.00 -12.26 -15.11
N THR A 69 2.42 -11.19 -14.44
CA THR A 69 1.56 -10.05 -14.06
C THR A 69 1.80 -8.83 -14.94
N ARG A 70 3.00 -8.68 -15.51
CA ARG A 70 3.33 -7.54 -16.36
C ARG A 70 2.39 -7.43 -17.58
N SER A 71 2.05 -6.18 -17.86
CA SER A 71 1.39 -5.73 -19.08
C SER A 71 2.33 -5.85 -20.27
N ASP A 72 1.80 -6.31 -21.40
CA ASP A 72 2.50 -6.36 -22.68
C ASP A 72 2.24 -5.08 -23.52
N LYS A 73 1.62 -4.06 -22.90
CA LYS A 73 1.38 -2.74 -23.50
C LYS A 73 2.71 -2.00 -23.68
N GLU A 74 3.05 -1.70 -24.93
CA GLU A 74 4.12 -0.76 -25.25
C GLU A 74 3.65 0.66 -24.95
N LEU A 75 4.53 1.50 -24.41
CA LEU A 75 4.27 2.93 -24.24
C LEU A 75 4.82 3.69 -25.44
N ASP A 76 3.96 4.47 -26.09
CA ASP A 76 4.34 5.50 -27.05
C ASP A 76 5.09 6.62 -26.31
N GLU A 77 6.42 6.53 -26.27
CA GLU A 77 7.29 7.46 -25.57
C GLU A 77 7.19 8.89 -26.13
N GLU A 78 6.84 9.07 -27.41
CA GLU A 78 6.69 10.39 -28.02
C GLU A 78 5.37 11.06 -27.59
N SER A 79 4.24 10.35 -27.68
CA SER A 79 2.95 10.87 -27.19
C SER A 79 2.96 11.07 -25.66
N PHE A 80 3.65 10.19 -24.93
CA PHE A 80 3.89 10.31 -23.48
C PHE A 80 4.62 11.62 -23.15
N LEU A 81 5.74 11.90 -23.82
CA LEU A 81 6.51 13.13 -23.62
C LEU A 81 5.79 14.38 -24.15
N LYS A 82 5.02 14.26 -25.23
CA LYS A 82 4.26 15.37 -25.83
C LYS A 82 3.06 15.81 -24.98
N HIS A 83 2.39 14.89 -24.31
CA HIS A 83 1.22 15.19 -23.47
C HIS A 83 1.57 15.41 -21.98
N TYR A 84 2.66 14.83 -21.48
CA TYR A 84 3.03 14.85 -20.06
C TYR A 84 4.51 15.16 -19.76
N GLY A 85 5.37 15.29 -20.78
CA GLY A 85 6.82 15.46 -20.61
C GLY A 85 7.34 16.89 -20.77
N ASN A 86 6.46 17.88 -20.94
CA ASN A 86 6.88 19.28 -20.97
C ASN A 86 7.35 19.71 -19.56
N GLY A 87 8.39 20.53 -19.49
CA GLY A 87 9.09 20.86 -18.25
C GLY A 87 8.16 21.40 -17.15
N ASP A 88 8.47 21.02 -15.91
CA ASP A 88 7.79 21.39 -14.66
C ASP A 88 6.32 20.92 -14.52
N SER A 89 6.17 19.79 -13.82
CA SER A 89 5.00 19.34 -13.03
C SER A 89 3.83 18.58 -13.69
N VAL A 90 3.85 18.26 -14.99
CA VAL A 90 2.76 17.47 -15.60
C VAL A 90 2.86 15.97 -15.24
N HIS A 91 2.16 15.52 -14.18
CA HIS A 91 2.21 14.13 -13.71
C HIS A 91 1.50 13.14 -14.67
N VAL A 92 2.21 12.07 -15.04
CA VAL A 92 1.66 10.94 -15.83
C VAL A 92 0.77 10.04 -14.95
N PRO A 93 -0.48 9.73 -15.34
CA PRO A 93 -1.30 8.74 -14.64
C PRO A 93 -0.70 7.32 -14.75
N VAL A 94 -0.78 6.52 -13.68
CA VAL A 94 -0.08 5.23 -13.59
C VAL A 94 -0.88 4.14 -14.32
N MET A 95 -0.23 3.33 -15.16
CA MET A 95 -0.88 2.30 -15.98
C MET A 95 -2.05 2.85 -16.83
N LEU A 96 -1.88 4.05 -17.39
CA LEU A 96 -2.95 4.75 -18.13
C LEU A 96 -3.48 3.95 -19.32
N GLY A 97 -2.60 3.26 -20.05
CA GLY A 97 -2.98 2.45 -21.22
C GLY A 97 -3.84 1.26 -20.82
N GLU A 98 -3.48 0.58 -19.74
CA GLU A 98 -4.23 -0.54 -19.17
C GLU A 98 -5.58 -0.09 -18.60
N VAL A 99 -5.64 1.09 -17.95
CA VAL A 99 -6.90 1.67 -17.48
C VAL A 99 -7.87 1.94 -18.63
N LEU A 100 -7.39 2.48 -19.76
CA LEU A 100 -8.22 2.67 -20.94
C LEU A 100 -8.68 1.34 -21.54
N ASP A 101 -7.78 0.35 -21.68
CA ASP A 101 -8.14 -0.99 -22.17
C ASP A 101 -9.19 -1.70 -21.28
N VAL A 102 -9.19 -1.42 -19.97
CA VAL A 102 -10.15 -1.97 -19.00
C VAL A 102 -11.56 -1.45 -19.20
N PHE A 103 -11.71 -0.23 -19.74
CA PHE A 103 -13.02 0.38 -19.99
C PHE A 103 -13.44 0.39 -21.46
N ALA A 104 -12.52 0.24 -22.42
CA ALA A 104 -12.78 0.32 -23.87
C ALA A 104 -13.83 -0.66 -24.43
N SER A 105 -14.15 -1.76 -23.74
CA SER A 105 -15.23 -2.71 -24.09
C SER A 105 -16.55 -2.48 -23.34
N VAL A 106 -16.63 -1.46 -22.49
CA VAL A 106 -17.84 -1.04 -21.77
C VAL A 106 -18.29 0.33 -22.32
N ARG A 107 -19.58 0.47 -22.63
CA ARG A 107 -20.19 1.76 -22.96
C ARG A 107 -20.29 2.59 -21.67
N LEU A 108 -19.45 3.60 -21.48
CA LEU A 108 -19.37 4.37 -20.23
C LEU A 108 -20.29 5.59 -20.25
N GLU A 109 -21.61 5.39 -20.20
CA GLU A 109 -22.53 6.52 -20.06
C GLU A 109 -22.42 7.21 -18.68
N SER A 110 -21.88 6.51 -17.66
CA SER A 110 -21.60 7.09 -16.34
C SER A 110 -20.32 6.53 -15.70
N PHE A 111 -19.49 7.41 -15.15
CA PHE A 111 -18.17 7.06 -14.60
C PHE A 111 -17.86 7.77 -13.27
N VAL A 112 -17.18 7.07 -12.34
CA VAL A 112 -16.77 7.61 -11.04
C VAL A 112 -15.26 7.43 -10.79
N ASP A 113 -14.57 8.54 -10.58
CA ASP A 113 -13.19 8.57 -10.12
C ASP A 113 -13.16 8.79 -8.59
N CYS A 114 -12.83 7.75 -7.84
CA CYS A 114 -12.78 7.80 -6.37
C CYS A 114 -11.53 8.52 -5.82
N THR A 115 -10.60 8.87 -6.69
CA THR A 115 -9.22 9.23 -6.38
C THR A 115 -8.75 10.25 -7.41
N LEU A 116 -9.56 11.29 -7.57
CA LEU A 116 -9.52 12.25 -8.67
C LEU A 116 -8.11 12.80 -8.93
N GLY A 117 -7.32 13.02 -7.87
CA GLY A 117 -5.97 13.54 -7.96
C GLY A 117 -5.97 14.86 -8.73
N ALA A 118 -5.06 15.02 -9.69
CA ALA A 118 -5.06 16.18 -10.59
C ALA A 118 -6.03 16.04 -11.79
N GLY A 119 -6.96 15.09 -11.78
CA GLY A 119 -7.87 14.79 -12.91
C GLY A 119 -7.21 13.99 -14.03
N GLY A 120 -6.18 13.19 -13.71
CA GLY A 120 -5.30 12.54 -14.68
C GLY A 120 -6.00 11.47 -15.51
N HIS A 121 -6.34 10.33 -14.87
CA HIS A 121 -7.10 9.25 -15.51
C HIS A 121 -8.44 9.76 -16.05
N SER A 122 -9.14 10.55 -15.24
CA SER A 122 -10.38 11.25 -15.58
C SER A 122 -10.32 11.92 -16.96
N SER A 123 -9.28 12.72 -17.22
CA SER A 123 -9.12 13.49 -18.45
C SER A 123 -8.87 12.65 -19.71
N ALA A 124 -8.46 11.40 -19.55
CA ALA A 124 -8.26 10.46 -20.64
C ALA A 124 -9.50 9.60 -20.87
N ILE A 125 -10.16 9.15 -19.80
CA ILE A 125 -11.37 8.32 -19.87
C ILE A 125 -12.53 9.12 -20.47
N ILE A 126 -12.72 10.39 -20.07
CA ILE A 126 -13.73 11.28 -20.68
C ILE A 126 -13.53 11.41 -22.20
N LYS A 127 -12.28 11.59 -22.66
CA LYS A 127 -11.97 11.71 -24.10
C LYS A 127 -12.08 10.41 -24.87
N ALA A 128 -11.90 9.27 -24.21
CA ALA A 128 -12.06 7.95 -24.81
C ALA A 128 -13.53 7.54 -24.94
N HIS A 129 -14.42 8.15 -24.14
CA HIS A 129 -15.83 7.83 -24.05
C HIS A 129 -16.72 9.08 -24.29
N PRO A 130 -16.81 9.58 -25.54
CA PRO A 130 -17.69 10.71 -25.89
C PRO A 130 -19.18 10.39 -25.71
N GLU A 131 -19.57 9.13 -25.44
CA GLU A 131 -20.92 8.76 -25.04
C GLU A 131 -21.25 9.02 -23.55
N MET A 132 -20.28 9.51 -22.77
CA MET A 132 -20.45 9.76 -21.34
C MET A 132 -21.41 10.92 -21.07
N LYS A 133 -22.40 10.67 -20.20
CA LYS A 133 -23.42 11.66 -19.77
C LYS A 133 -23.19 12.16 -18.35
N LEU A 134 -22.59 11.33 -17.49
CA LEU A 134 -22.31 11.67 -16.10
C LEU A 134 -20.89 11.27 -15.69
N TYR A 135 -20.13 12.25 -15.20
CA TYR A 135 -18.84 12.06 -14.54
C TYR A 135 -18.91 12.52 -13.09
N VAL A 136 -18.36 11.72 -12.17
CA VAL A 136 -18.25 12.05 -10.74
C VAL A 136 -16.81 11.87 -10.25
N GLY A 137 -16.20 12.95 -9.76
CA GLY A 137 -14.87 12.91 -9.13
C GLY A 137 -14.93 13.10 -7.62
N LEU A 138 -14.18 12.30 -6.87
CA LEU A 138 -13.99 12.44 -5.43
C LEU A 138 -12.51 12.59 -5.09
N ASP A 139 -12.18 13.54 -4.22
CA ASP A 139 -10.89 13.59 -3.54
C ASP A 139 -11.07 14.05 -2.08
N VAL A 140 -10.02 13.90 -1.28
CA VAL A 140 -9.92 14.45 0.08
C VAL A 140 -8.98 15.67 0.15
N ASP A 141 -8.18 15.91 -0.89
CA ASP A 141 -7.17 16.96 -0.94
C ASP A 141 -7.68 18.17 -1.77
N PRO A 142 -7.75 19.39 -1.18
CA PRO A 142 -8.24 20.57 -1.89
C PRO A 142 -7.38 20.96 -3.09
N VAL A 143 -6.06 20.77 -3.01
CA VAL A 143 -5.12 21.16 -4.09
C VAL A 143 -5.24 20.21 -5.27
N ALA A 144 -5.49 18.92 -5.00
CA ALA A 144 -5.84 17.92 -6.01
C ALA A 144 -7.12 18.32 -6.74
N HIS A 145 -8.19 18.53 -5.97
CA HIS A 145 -9.51 18.87 -6.48
C HIS A 145 -9.52 20.15 -7.34
N GLU A 146 -8.83 21.22 -6.93
CA GLU A 146 -8.74 22.46 -7.72
C GLU A 146 -8.02 22.26 -9.07
N MET A 147 -6.89 21.54 -9.06
CA MET A 147 -6.17 21.22 -10.30
C MET A 147 -6.98 20.30 -11.22
N ALA A 148 -7.75 19.37 -10.66
CA ALA A 148 -8.66 18.51 -11.41
C ALA A 148 -9.83 19.30 -12.02
N GLN A 149 -10.49 20.17 -11.25
CA GLN A 149 -11.55 21.04 -11.77
C GLN A 149 -11.04 21.92 -12.92
N SER A 150 -9.83 22.47 -12.79
CA SER A 150 -9.19 23.28 -13.83
C SER A 150 -8.92 22.46 -15.09
N ARG A 151 -8.39 21.23 -14.95
CA ARG A 151 -8.16 20.30 -16.07
C ARG A 151 -9.46 19.87 -16.75
N LEU A 152 -10.51 19.55 -15.99
CA LEU A 152 -11.81 19.11 -16.50
C LEU A 152 -12.54 20.24 -17.26
N LYS A 153 -12.57 21.46 -16.70
CA LYS A 153 -13.09 22.65 -17.40
C LYS A 153 -12.38 22.86 -18.74
N GLY A 154 -11.06 22.71 -18.79
CA GLY A 154 -10.25 22.84 -20.01
C GLY A 154 -10.44 21.73 -21.07
N ILE A 155 -11.23 20.70 -20.78
CA ILE A 155 -11.70 19.69 -21.73
C ILE A 155 -13.08 20.11 -22.25
N LEU A 156 -14.04 20.30 -21.33
CA LEU A 156 -15.40 20.74 -21.66
C LEU A 156 -15.42 21.98 -22.56
N TYR A 157 -14.60 23.00 -22.28
CA TYR A 157 -14.52 24.20 -23.12
C TYR A 157 -14.03 23.97 -24.56
N LYS A 158 -13.28 22.90 -24.83
CA LYS A 158 -12.84 22.55 -26.18
C LYS A 158 -13.93 21.79 -26.92
N ASP A 159 -14.54 20.83 -26.25
CA ASP A 159 -15.57 19.97 -26.83
C ASP A 159 -16.88 20.76 -27.04
N SER A 160 -17.14 21.79 -26.23
CA SER A 160 -18.23 22.77 -26.44
C SER A 160 -18.12 23.56 -27.75
N CYS A 161 -16.93 23.69 -28.34
CA CYS A 161 -16.80 24.33 -29.66
C CYS A 161 -17.31 23.44 -30.81
N ASP A 162 -17.44 22.12 -30.59
CA ASP A 162 -18.13 21.15 -31.47
C ASP A 162 -19.60 20.89 -31.02
N GLY A 163 -20.11 21.70 -30.09
CA GLY A 163 -21.54 21.89 -29.85
C GLY A 163 -22.34 20.71 -29.28
N THR A 164 -21.69 19.67 -28.73
CA THR A 164 -22.33 18.36 -28.48
C THR A 164 -22.03 17.71 -27.10
N SER A 165 -21.48 18.45 -26.14
CA SER A 165 -21.13 17.91 -24.81
C SER A 165 -22.28 18.04 -23.78
N ASP A 166 -23.17 17.03 -23.74
CA ASP A 166 -24.20 16.87 -22.70
C ASP A 166 -23.65 16.32 -21.35
N LEU A 167 -22.32 16.28 -21.20
CA LEU A 167 -21.64 15.65 -20.07
C LEU A 167 -21.75 16.46 -18.76
N GLN A 168 -22.51 15.93 -17.81
CA GLN A 168 -22.60 16.46 -16.45
C GLN A 168 -21.35 16.08 -15.65
N VAL A 169 -20.59 17.08 -15.17
CA VAL A 169 -19.32 16.90 -14.43
C VAL A 169 -19.47 17.37 -12.99
N HIS A 170 -19.51 16.42 -12.05
CA HIS A 170 -19.58 16.69 -10.62
C HIS A 170 -18.23 16.36 -9.95
N THR A 171 -17.79 17.19 -9.00
CA THR A 171 -16.52 16.97 -8.26
C THR A 171 -16.67 17.37 -6.80
N PHE A 172 -16.21 16.53 -5.86
CA PHE A 172 -16.44 16.72 -4.42
C PHE A 172 -15.16 16.56 -3.58
N LEU A 173 -14.97 17.46 -2.61
CA LEU A 173 -14.12 17.19 -1.45
C LEU A 173 -14.85 16.25 -0.47
N LYS A 174 -14.91 14.97 -0.83
CA LYS A 174 -15.49 13.89 -0.03
C LYS A 174 -14.62 12.65 -0.21
N ASN A 175 -14.34 11.94 0.89
CA ASN A 175 -13.62 10.66 0.81
C ASN A 175 -14.46 9.61 0.06
N PHE A 176 -13.81 8.73 -0.71
CA PHE A 176 -14.49 7.72 -1.52
C PHE A 176 -15.41 6.76 -0.75
N LYS A 177 -15.26 6.60 0.57
CA LYS A 177 -16.24 5.89 1.42
C LYS A 177 -17.65 6.49 1.35
N ASN A 178 -17.77 7.75 0.95
CA ASN A 178 -19.02 8.47 0.75
C ASN A 178 -19.62 8.30 -0.66
N ILE A 179 -19.08 7.42 -1.53
CA ILE A 179 -19.58 7.22 -2.91
C ILE A 179 -21.09 6.98 -2.99
N LYS A 180 -21.66 6.13 -2.13
CA LYS A 180 -23.11 5.84 -2.11
C LYS A 180 -23.96 7.08 -1.80
N SER A 181 -23.54 7.86 -0.79
CA SER A 181 -24.20 9.14 -0.49
C SER A 181 -24.01 10.15 -1.62
N VAL A 182 -22.82 10.23 -2.25
CA VAL A 182 -22.57 11.17 -3.35
C VAL A 182 -23.40 10.86 -4.59
N LEU A 183 -23.55 9.58 -4.97
CA LEU A 183 -24.41 9.21 -6.10
C LEU A 183 -25.88 9.53 -5.81
N HIS A 184 -26.36 9.26 -4.58
CA HIS A 184 -27.70 9.64 -4.13
C HIS A 184 -27.91 11.17 -4.04
N ASP A 185 -26.88 11.94 -3.67
CA ASP A 185 -26.91 13.40 -3.61
C ASP A 185 -27.02 14.05 -5.01
N ILE A 186 -26.59 13.35 -6.07
CA ILE A 186 -26.64 13.80 -7.47
C ILE A 186 -27.97 13.42 -8.11
N ASP A 187 -28.29 12.13 -8.13
CA ASP A 187 -29.50 11.60 -8.76
C ASP A 187 -29.90 10.25 -8.15
N GLY A 188 -31.16 10.16 -7.70
CA GLY A 188 -31.74 8.92 -7.19
C GLY A 188 -31.88 7.83 -8.24
N GLU A 189 -32.09 8.17 -9.53
CA GLU A 189 -32.19 7.18 -10.60
C GLU A 189 -30.81 6.58 -10.93
N VAL A 190 -29.74 7.39 -10.98
CA VAL A 190 -28.35 6.89 -11.05
C VAL A 190 -28.00 6.03 -9.84
N SER A 191 -28.47 6.39 -8.65
CA SER A 191 -28.28 5.59 -7.43
C SER A 191 -28.96 4.22 -7.51
N ALA A 192 -30.09 4.12 -8.21
CA ALA A 192 -30.85 2.87 -8.41
C ALA A 192 -30.34 2.01 -9.60
N ALA A 193 -29.95 2.64 -10.71
CA ALA A 193 -29.44 1.95 -11.90
C ALA A 193 -27.96 1.53 -11.78
N GLY A 194 -27.18 2.29 -11.01
CA GLY A 194 -25.74 2.13 -10.85
C GLY A 194 -24.90 2.76 -11.97
N VAL A 195 -23.58 2.80 -11.77
CA VAL A 195 -22.62 3.41 -12.69
C VAL A 195 -21.84 2.38 -13.52
N HIS A 196 -21.49 2.74 -14.75
CA HIS A 196 -20.86 1.83 -15.71
C HIS A 196 -19.37 1.57 -15.41
N GLY A 197 -18.67 2.56 -14.86
CA GLY A 197 -17.26 2.44 -14.49
C GLY A 197 -16.91 3.16 -13.19
N ILE A 198 -16.02 2.55 -12.40
CA ILE A 198 -15.43 3.14 -11.20
C ILE A 198 -13.92 2.88 -11.22
N ILE A 199 -13.10 3.90 -10.93
CA ILE A 199 -11.65 3.75 -10.68
C ILE A 199 -11.27 4.15 -9.24
N MET A 200 -10.29 3.46 -8.67
CA MET A 200 -9.58 3.82 -7.44
C MET A 200 -8.06 3.70 -7.66
N ASP A 201 -7.36 4.80 -7.91
CA ASP A 201 -5.89 4.91 -7.96
C ASP A 201 -5.36 5.28 -6.56
N LEU A 202 -4.95 4.28 -5.78
CA LEU A 202 -4.70 4.44 -4.34
C LEU A 202 -3.35 5.12 -4.03
N GLY A 203 -3.23 5.75 -2.87
CA GLY A 203 -1.95 6.26 -2.36
C GLY A 203 -1.88 7.78 -2.32
N MET A 204 -0.86 8.38 -2.96
CA MET A 204 -0.51 9.80 -2.81
C MET A 204 -0.34 10.51 -4.14
N SER A 205 -0.82 11.75 -4.23
CA SER A 205 -0.69 12.57 -5.43
C SER A 205 0.76 13.04 -5.69
N SER A 206 1.01 13.65 -6.85
CA SER A 206 2.27 14.38 -7.11
C SER A 206 2.48 15.52 -6.13
N MET A 207 1.44 16.32 -5.88
CA MET A 207 1.53 17.52 -5.07
C MET A 207 1.78 17.20 -3.59
N GLN A 208 1.11 16.18 -3.03
CA GLN A 208 1.34 15.71 -1.66
C GLN A 208 2.79 15.29 -1.38
N VAL A 209 3.48 14.70 -2.37
CA VAL A 209 4.86 14.21 -2.22
C VAL A 209 5.90 15.27 -2.63
N GLY A 210 5.52 16.22 -3.48
CA GLY A 210 6.37 17.32 -3.93
C GLY A 210 6.45 18.47 -2.92
N ASP A 211 5.32 18.80 -2.28
CA ASP A 211 5.24 19.80 -1.21
C ASP A 211 5.86 19.25 0.10
N SER A 212 6.84 19.97 0.64
CA SER A 212 7.49 19.66 1.91
C SER A 212 6.54 19.83 3.10
N GLU A 213 5.66 20.82 3.05
CA GLU A 213 4.80 21.21 4.18
C GLU A 213 3.70 20.18 4.46
N ARG A 214 3.48 19.24 3.52
CA ARG A 214 2.59 18.10 3.68
C ARG A 214 3.23 16.90 4.41
N GLY A 215 4.55 16.90 4.58
CA GLY A 215 5.26 15.91 5.40
C GLY A 215 5.39 14.49 4.83
N PHE A 216 4.91 14.22 3.61
CA PHE A 216 4.96 12.87 3.01
C PHE A 216 6.36 12.47 2.48
N SER A 217 7.28 13.42 2.30
CA SER A 217 8.59 13.16 1.70
C SER A 217 9.62 12.59 2.68
N VAL A 218 10.27 11.50 2.28
CA VAL A 218 11.41 10.88 3.00
C VAL A 218 12.73 11.61 2.72
N LEU A 219 12.76 12.52 1.73
CA LEU A 219 13.97 13.19 1.24
C LEU A 219 13.99 14.69 1.54
N ASN A 220 12.82 15.34 1.53
CA ASN A 220 12.66 16.76 1.83
C ASN A 220 12.26 16.92 3.31
N ASP A 221 12.88 17.88 4.00
CA ASP A 221 12.53 18.24 5.38
C ASP A 221 11.20 19.00 5.41
N GLY A 222 10.44 18.87 6.49
CA GLY A 222 9.08 19.43 6.63
C GLY A 222 8.41 18.94 7.93
N PRO A 223 7.21 19.42 8.27
CA PRO A 223 6.49 19.02 9.48
C PRO A 223 5.99 17.57 9.40
N LEU A 224 5.82 16.91 10.55
CA LEU A 224 5.25 15.56 10.65
C LEU A 224 3.72 15.55 10.49
N ASP A 225 3.22 16.03 9.35
CA ASP A 225 1.79 16.15 9.07
C ASP A 225 1.19 14.86 8.48
N MET A 226 1.48 14.56 7.21
CA MET A 226 1.00 13.39 6.44
C MET A 226 -0.53 13.28 6.26
N ARG A 227 -1.30 14.35 6.50
CA ARG A 227 -2.75 14.35 6.24
C ARG A 227 -3.04 14.60 4.77
N MET A 228 -3.83 13.72 4.15
CA MET A 228 -4.32 13.90 2.78
C MET A 228 -5.40 15.00 2.71
N ASN A 229 -6.24 15.10 3.74
CA ASN A 229 -7.11 16.25 3.99
C ASN A 229 -6.49 17.17 5.05
N PRO A 230 -6.09 18.42 4.73
CA PRO A 230 -5.57 19.39 5.70
C PRO A 230 -6.51 19.73 6.87
N GLU A 231 -7.81 19.45 6.76
CA GLU A 231 -8.80 19.66 7.83
C GLU A 231 -8.94 18.45 8.78
N ALA A 232 -8.24 17.33 8.54
CA ALA A 232 -8.26 16.18 9.45
C ALA A 232 -7.52 16.49 10.76
N SER A 233 -8.02 16.00 11.90
CA SER A 233 -7.50 16.40 13.22
C SER A 233 -6.20 15.71 13.66
N LEU A 234 -5.85 14.56 13.09
CA LEU A 234 -4.72 13.72 13.51
C LEU A 234 -3.52 13.91 12.58
N LYS A 235 -2.33 14.24 13.12
CA LYS A 235 -1.06 14.29 12.38
C LYS A 235 -0.16 13.09 12.70
N ALA A 236 0.85 12.86 11.86
CA ALA A 236 1.91 11.88 12.17
C ALA A 236 2.70 12.27 13.44
N GLU A 237 2.81 13.56 13.75
CA GLU A 237 3.38 14.10 14.98
C GLU A 237 2.64 13.59 16.24
N ASP A 238 1.30 13.67 16.26
CA ASP A 238 0.47 13.20 17.38
C ASP A 238 0.65 11.69 17.62
N ILE A 239 0.80 10.92 16.54
CA ILE A 239 1.06 9.49 16.62
C ILE A 239 2.45 9.24 17.24
N LEU A 240 3.47 9.94 16.77
CA LEU A 240 4.85 9.73 17.23
C LEU A 240 5.07 10.21 18.67
N ASN A 241 4.43 11.31 19.08
CA ASN A 241 4.64 11.93 20.39
C ASN A 241 3.63 11.48 21.45
N SER A 242 2.35 11.27 21.09
CA SER A 242 1.25 11.15 22.05
C SER A 242 0.57 9.77 22.11
N TRP A 243 0.65 8.93 21.07
CA TRP A 243 0.01 7.60 21.10
C TRP A 243 0.72 6.62 22.06
N PRO A 244 0.00 5.64 22.65
CA PRO A 244 0.61 4.58 23.44
C PRO A 244 1.71 3.85 22.68
N ASP A 245 2.81 3.53 23.36
CA ASP A 245 3.99 2.88 22.78
C ASP A 245 3.64 1.61 22.00
N SER A 246 2.69 0.82 22.51
CA SER A 246 2.18 -0.40 21.87
C SER A 246 1.50 -0.15 20.53
N GLU A 247 0.82 0.99 20.37
CA GLU A 247 0.14 1.36 19.13
C GLU A 247 1.12 1.90 18.08
N VAL A 248 2.12 2.68 18.51
CA VAL A 248 3.26 3.02 17.65
C VAL A 248 3.97 1.74 17.17
N GLY A 249 4.20 0.79 18.08
CA GLY A 249 4.73 -0.54 17.74
C GLY A 249 3.84 -1.31 16.76
N ARG A 250 2.51 -1.27 16.95
CA ARG A 250 1.51 -1.92 16.10
C ARG A 250 1.56 -1.38 14.67
N ILE A 251 1.47 -0.07 14.46
CA ILE A 251 1.43 0.50 13.10
C ILE A 251 2.76 0.25 12.35
N LEU A 252 3.91 0.38 13.02
CA LEU A 252 5.22 0.11 12.41
C LEU A 252 5.34 -1.35 11.94
N ARG A 253 4.81 -2.29 12.73
CA ARG A 253 4.79 -3.73 12.41
C ARG A 253 3.78 -4.07 11.31
N ASP A 254 2.55 -3.60 11.45
CA ASP A 254 1.40 -4.12 10.70
C ASP A 254 1.07 -3.28 9.45
N TYR A 255 1.27 -1.95 9.50
CA TYR A 255 1.07 -1.04 8.37
C TYR A 255 2.38 -0.75 7.61
N GLY A 256 3.53 -0.83 8.30
CA GLY A 256 4.86 -0.70 7.67
C GLY A 256 5.46 -2.01 7.18
N GLU A 257 4.94 -3.17 7.62
CA GLU A 257 5.58 -4.49 7.45
C GLU A 257 7.07 -4.48 7.88
N GLU A 258 7.45 -3.67 8.88
CA GLU A 258 8.85 -3.47 9.29
C GLU A 258 9.29 -4.47 10.37
N SER A 259 10.27 -5.31 10.00
CA SER A 259 10.93 -6.29 10.86
C SER A 259 11.54 -5.76 12.17
N ASN A 260 11.99 -4.51 12.20
CA ASN A 260 12.68 -3.88 13.33
C ASN A 260 11.76 -2.97 14.18
N TRP A 261 10.43 -3.06 13.99
CA TRP A 261 9.40 -2.22 14.62
C TRP A 261 9.64 -1.96 16.12
N TYR A 262 9.96 -2.99 16.90
CA TYR A 262 10.16 -2.87 18.36
C TYR A 262 11.38 -2.01 18.72
N SER A 263 12.46 -2.09 17.94
CA SER A 263 13.65 -1.25 18.16
C SER A 263 13.45 0.19 17.68
N LEU A 264 12.56 0.41 16.71
CA LEU A 264 12.15 1.74 16.24
C LEU A 264 11.22 2.40 17.27
N GLN A 265 10.17 1.70 17.71
CA GLN A 265 9.28 2.08 18.80
C GLN A 265 10.07 2.54 20.03
N ASN A 266 10.97 1.71 20.55
CA ASN A 266 11.78 2.05 21.73
C ASN A 266 12.69 3.28 21.54
N LYS A 267 13.07 3.62 20.29
CA LYS A 267 13.82 4.85 19.98
C LYS A 267 12.90 6.07 19.89
N ILE A 268 11.74 5.95 19.26
CA ILE A 268 10.72 7.01 19.17
C ILE A 268 10.24 7.39 20.57
N VAL A 269 9.88 6.40 21.39
CA VAL A 269 9.48 6.59 22.80
C VAL A 269 10.60 7.29 23.59
N LYS A 270 11.87 6.94 23.34
CA LYS A 270 12.99 7.61 24.01
C LYS A 270 13.22 9.05 23.53
N ALA A 271 12.85 9.40 22.29
CA ALA A 271 12.92 10.78 21.78
C ALA A 271 11.88 11.71 22.45
N ARG A 272 10.71 11.17 22.86
CA ARG A 272 9.72 11.91 23.67
C ARG A 272 10.32 12.51 24.95
N LEU A 273 11.29 11.82 25.55
CA LEU A 273 12.00 12.28 26.76
C LEU A 273 12.94 13.48 26.51
N THR A 274 13.18 13.83 25.23
CA THR A 274 14.07 14.93 24.82
C THR A 274 13.36 15.97 23.95
N GLY A 275 12.03 16.03 24.01
CA GLY A 275 11.18 16.99 23.29
C GLY A 275 10.10 16.32 22.45
N GLY A 276 10.43 15.21 21.78
CA GLY A 276 9.57 14.56 20.79
C GLY A 276 10.27 14.39 19.44
N LEU A 277 9.46 14.34 18.39
CA LEU A 277 9.84 14.49 16.99
C LEU A 277 8.84 15.46 16.35
N HIS A 278 9.32 16.44 15.61
CA HIS A 278 8.50 17.50 15.00
C HIS A 278 8.69 17.58 13.47
N SER A 279 9.86 17.19 12.95
CA SER A 279 10.14 17.19 11.50
C SER A 279 10.38 15.80 10.88
N THR A 280 10.11 15.68 9.58
CA THR A 280 10.39 14.48 8.77
C THR A 280 11.87 14.09 8.81
N ARG A 281 12.78 15.08 8.86
CA ARG A 281 14.22 14.86 9.00
C ARG A 281 14.61 14.30 10.35
N GLU A 282 14.04 14.78 11.45
CA GLU A 282 14.32 14.25 12.80
C GLU A 282 13.94 12.76 12.88
N LEU A 283 12.77 12.41 12.34
CA LEU A 283 12.32 11.03 12.19
C LEU A 283 13.27 10.21 11.29
N VAL A 284 13.68 10.76 10.14
CA VAL A 284 14.62 10.10 9.21
C VAL A 284 16.00 9.90 9.84
N ASP A 285 16.52 10.85 10.62
CA ASP A 285 17.81 10.74 11.30
C ASP A 285 17.74 9.77 12.49
N LEU A 286 16.61 9.70 13.21
CA LEU A 286 16.35 8.62 14.18
C LEU A 286 16.35 7.24 13.49
N ILE A 287 15.73 7.11 12.32
CA ILE A 287 15.66 5.86 11.54
C ILE A 287 17.05 5.48 11.01
N ARG A 288 17.82 6.42 10.45
CA ARG A 288 19.23 6.23 10.07
C ARG A 288 20.05 5.71 11.25
N ASN A 289 19.95 6.36 12.40
CA ASN A 289 20.60 5.98 13.66
C ASN A 289 20.03 4.70 14.31
N SER A 290 18.96 4.12 13.78
CA SER A 290 18.41 2.81 14.18
C SER A 290 18.85 1.67 13.26
N THR A 291 19.19 1.96 12.01
CA THR A 291 19.36 0.95 10.97
C THR A 291 20.79 0.46 10.91
N SER A 292 21.06 -0.74 11.45
CA SER A 292 22.39 -1.35 11.33
C SER A 292 22.79 -1.55 9.87
N TRP A 293 23.96 -1.03 9.50
CA TRP A 293 24.59 -1.14 8.17
C TRP A 293 24.61 -2.57 7.60
N THR A 294 24.66 -3.57 8.48
CA THR A 294 24.62 -5.01 8.13
C THR A 294 23.29 -5.46 7.53
N ARG A 295 22.17 -4.77 7.80
CA ARG A 295 20.84 -5.06 7.26
C ARG A 295 20.51 -4.14 6.08
N GLY A 296 20.99 -4.50 4.90
CA GLY A 296 20.60 -3.88 3.62
C GLY A 296 21.62 -2.91 3.00
N GLY A 297 22.80 -2.73 3.61
CA GLY A 297 23.87 -1.90 3.07
C GLY A 297 23.57 -0.39 3.10
N ARG A 298 24.27 0.37 2.26
CA ARG A 298 24.30 1.85 2.28
C ARG A 298 22.93 2.55 2.16
N GLN A 299 21.91 1.83 1.68
CA GLN A 299 20.54 2.31 1.43
C GLN A 299 19.48 1.57 2.28
N GLY A 300 19.89 0.74 3.26
CA GLY A 300 18.95 0.01 4.13
C GLY A 300 18.03 0.93 4.93
N TRP A 301 18.54 2.09 5.36
CA TRP A 301 17.76 3.09 6.09
C TRP A 301 16.64 3.70 5.24
N ILE A 302 16.83 3.87 3.93
CA ILE A 302 15.80 4.43 3.02
C ILE A 302 14.58 3.51 3.00
N LYS A 303 14.80 2.19 2.84
CA LYS A 303 13.73 1.19 2.84
C LYS A 303 12.99 1.13 4.19
N THR A 304 13.71 1.38 5.28
CA THR A 304 13.14 1.46 6.64
C THR A 304 12.30 2.74 6.79
N ALA A 305 12.80 3.87 6.30
CA ALA A 305 12.07 5.15 6.31
C ALA A 305 10.80 5.10 5.44
N THR A 306 10.86 4.58 4.21
CA THR A 306 9.66 4.39 3.37
C THR A 306 8.58 3.58 4.09
N ARG A 307 8.95 2.54 4.86
CA ARG A 307 8.00 1.75 5.65
C ARG A 307 7.43 2.49 6.86
N VAL A 308 8.25 3.26 7.57
CA VAL A 308 7.78 4.08 8.70
C VAL A 308 6.83 5.17 8.23
N PHE A 309 7.16 5.85 7.12
CA PHE A 309 6.31 6.86 6.51
C PHE A 309 5.02 6.24 5.98
N GLN A 310 5.08 5.08 5.31
CA GLN A 310 3.88 4.30 4.92
C GLN A 310 3.01 3.95 6.13
N ALA A 311 3.61 3.50 7.25
CA ALA A 311 2.88 3.14 8.46
C ALA A 311 2.15 4.35 9.10
N LEU A 312 2.82 5.50 9.15
CA LEU A 312 2.25 6.75 9.66
C LEU A 312 1.15 7.27 8.73
N ARG A 313 1.40 7.33 7.41
CA ARG A 313 0.43 7.72 6.38
C ARG A 313 -0.89 6.96 6.52
N ILE A 314 -0.80 5.62 6.58
CA ILE A 314 -1.94 4.71 6.72
C ILE A 314 -2.69 4.95 8.03
N ALA A 315 -1.97 5.23 9.13
CA ALA A 315 -2.57 5.47 10.45
C ALA A 315 -3.24 6.85 10.55
N VAL A 316 -2.66 7.88 9.93
CA VAL A 316 -3.21 9.25 9.87
C VAL A 316 -4.50 9.29 9.05
N ASN A 317 -4.54 8.63 7.90
CA ASN A 317 -5.64 8.73 6.93
C ASN A 317 -6.63 7.54 6.98
N ASP A 318 -6.46 6.62 7.94
CA ASP A 318 -7.23 5.38 8.13
C ASP A 318 -7.46 4.56 6.84
N GLU A 319 -6.42 4.50 6.01
CA GLU A 319 -6.53 4.13 4.59
C GLU A 319 -7.04 2.70 4.38
N LEU A 320 -6.57 1.74 5.19
CA LEU A 320 -6.85 0.32 4.99
C LEU A 320 -8.27 -0.06 5.42
N ASN A 321 -8.81 0.57 6.48
CA ASN A 321 -10.20 0.37 6.90
C ASN A 321 -11.14 1.07 5.91
N THR A 322 -10.84 2.32 5.57
CA THR A 322 -11.54 3.10 4.55
C THR A 322 -11.61 2.33 3.22
N LEU A 323 -10.49 1.79 2.73
CA LEU A 323 -10.44 0.96 1.51
C LEU A 323 -11.29 -0.30 1.60
N LYS A 324 -11.16 -1.07 2.69
CA LYS A 324 -11.87 -2.34 2.90
C LYS A 324 -13.38 -2.19 2.72
N ASP A 325 -13.97 -1.19 3.35
CA ASP A 325 -15.43 -1.01 3.34
C ASP A 325 -15.88 -0.31 2.04
N SER A 326 -15.06 0.59 1.49
CA SER A 326 -15.35 1.28 0.24
C SER A 326 -15.38 0.38 -0.98
N ILE A 327 -14.54 -0.66 -1.08
CA ILE A 327 -14.56 -1.58 -2.24
C ILE A 327 -15.94 -2.23 -2.40
N ARG A 328 -16.60 -2.61 -1.30
CA ARG A 328 -17.96 -3.15 -1.36
C ARG A 328 -18.98 -2.06 -1.72
N ALA A 329 -18.82 -0.84 -1.16
CA ALA A 329 -19.68 0.28 -1.50
C ALA A 329 -19.64 0.62 -3.00
N CYS A 330 -18.43 0.69 -3.60
CA CYS A 330 -18.23 0.89 -5.03
C CYS A 330 -18.84 -0.26 -5.86
N PHE A 331 -18.57 -1.52 -5.50
CA PHE A 331 -19.12 -2.67 -6.23
C PHE A 331 -20.66 -2.70 -6.23
N ASP A 332 -21.28 -2.41 -5.09
CA ASP A 332 -22.75 -2.35 -4.99
C ASP A 332 -23.31 -1.29 -5.96
N SER A 333 -22.66 -0.13 -6.04
CA SER A 333 -23.03 1.01 -6.90
C SER A 333 -22.79 0.82 -8.40
N LEU A 334 -22.18 -0.28 -8.86
CA LEU A 334 -22.06 -0.55 -10.30
C LEU A 334 -23.42 -0.91 -10.94
N SER A 335 -23.61 -0.63 -12.22
CA SER A 335 -24.67 -1.22 -13.04
C SER A 335 -24.32 -2.67 -13.45
N SER A 336 -25.29 -3.43 -13.97
CA SER A 336 -25.02 -4.77 -14.56
C SER A 336 -24.05 -4.62 -15.74
N GLY A 337 -22.99 -5.43 -15.78
CA GLY A 337 -21.89 -5.28 -16.74
C GLY A 337 -20.86 -4.20 -16.39
N GLY A 338 -21.12 -3.34 -15.39
CA GLY A 338 -20.22 -2.28 -14.97
C GLY A 338 -18.93 -2.80 -14.32
N ARG A 339 -17.86 -2.00 -14.36
CA ARG A 339 -16.51 -2.38 -13.92
C ARG A 339 -15.94 -1.49 -12.81
N LEU A 340 -15.36 -2.12 -11.78
CA LEU A 340 -14.53 -1.46 -10.76
C LEU A 340 -13.06 -1.82 -11.01
N ALA A 341 -12.25 -0.81 -11.33
CA ALA A 341 -10.81 -0.87 -11.45
C ALA A 341 -10.14 -0.30 -10.19
N VAL A 342 -9.13 -0.99 -9.66
CA VAL A 342 -8.36 -0.53 -8.49
C VAL A 342 -6.87 -0.71 -8.74
N ILE A 343 -6.11 0.38 -8.67
CA ILE A 343 -4.64 0.38 -8.69
C ILE A 343 -4.15 0.46 -7.25
N SER A 344 -3.24 -0.43 -6.87
CA SER A 344 -2.64 -0.50 -5.53
C SER A 344 -1.12 -0.50 -5.61
N PHE A 345 -0.45 0.22 -4.71
CA PHE A 345 0.98 0.48 -4.74
C PHE A 345 1.77 -0.26 -3.64
N HIS A 346 1.09 -0.83 -2.64
CA HIS A 346 1.75 -1.69 -1.66
C HIS A 346 1.01 -3.00 -1.35
N SER A 347 1.66 -3.82 -0.53
CA SER A 347 1.27 -5.20 -0.19
C SER A 347 -0.04 -5.31 0.60
N LEU A 348 -0.38 -4.28 1.37
CA LEU A 348 -1.57 -4.28 2.23
C LEU A 348 -2.84 -3.94 1.42
N GLU A 349 -2.78 -2.90 0.58
CA GLU A 349 -3.84 -2.53 -0.37
C GLU A 349 -4.22 -3.72 -1.27
N ASP A 350 -3.26 -4.26 -2.04
CA ASP A 350 -3.45 -5.40 -2.96
C ASP A 350 -4.07 -6.63 -2.26
N ARG A 351 -3.68 -6.87 -1.00
CA ARG A 351 -4.19 -7.97 -0.16
C ARG A 351 -5.63 -7.73 0.28
N ILE A 352 -6.03 -6.48 0.54
CA ILE A 352 -7.41 -6.10 0.84
C ILE A 352 -8.26 -6.21 -0.43
N VAL A 353 -7.83 -5.62 -1.55
CA VAL A 353 -8.55 -5.66 -2.84
C VAL A 353 -8.77 -7.10 -3.30
N LYS A 354 -7.73 -7.94 -3.28
CA LYS A 354 -7.85 -9.38 -3.62
C LYS A 354 -8.91 -10.09 -2.76
N ARG A 355 -8.90 -9.85 -1.44
CA ARG A 355 -9.84 -10.48 -0.50
C ARG A 355 -11.27 -9.98 -0.68
N ALA A 356 -11.47 -8.67 -0.80
CA ALA A 356 -12.78 -8.07 -1.05
C ALA A 356 -13.40 -8.61 -2.34
N PHE A 357 -12.61 -8.69 -3.43
CA PHE A 357 -13.07 -9.25 -4.71
C PHE A 357 -13.46 -10.73 -4.61
N LEU A 358 -12.66 -11.57 -3.94
CA LEU A 358 -13.00 -12.99 -3.74
C LEU A 358 -14.26 -13.17 -2.88
N ASN A 359 -14.42 -12.37 -1.84
CA ASN A 359 -15.62 -12.35 -1.00
C ASN A 359 -16.87 -11.93 -1.81
N ILE A 360 -16.76 -10.93 -2.69
CA ILE A 360 -17.87 -10.50 -3.58
C ILE A 360 -18.28 -11.63 -4.53
N VAL A 361 -17.31 -12.39 -5.05
CA VAL A 361 -17.54 -13.55 -5.93
C VAL A 361 -18.13 -14.77 -5.19
N ASN A 362 -18.13 -14.77 -3.85
CA ASN A 362 -18.47 -15.90 -2.98
C ASN A 362 -17.60 -17.16 -3.22
N CYS A 363 -16.31 -16.97 -3.55
CA CYS A 363 -15.32 -18.07 -3.57
C CYS A 363 -14.36 -17.95 -2.39
N SER A 364 -14.18 -19.05 -1.63
CA SER A 364 -13.00 -19.22 -0.78
C SER A 364 -11.73 -19.39 -1.63
N GLU A 365 -10.56 -19.42 -0.99
CA GLU A 365 -9.30 -19.64 -1.72
C GLU A 365 -9.10 -21.10 -2.19
N ASP A 366 -9.98 -22.02 -1.77
CA ASP A 366 -9.90 -23.48 -2.03
C ASP A 366 -11.08 -24.03 -2.88
N ASP A 367 -12.13 -23.24 -3.11
CA ASP A 367 -13.26 -23.66 -3.96
C ASP A 367 -12.81 -23.94 -5.41
N SER A 368 -13.56 -24.81 -6.10
CA SER A 368 -13.29 -25.19 -7.49
C SER A 368 -13.60 -24.04 -8.47
N ILE A 369 -12.70 -23.05 -8.53
CA ILE A 369 -12.82 -21.89 -9.41
C ILE A 369 -12.97 -22.37 -10.85
N ASN A 370 -14.02 -21.91 -11.52
CA ASN A 370 -14.16 -22.02 -12.98
C ASN A 370 -13.14 -21.09 -13.67
N ILE A 371 -11.87 -21.51 -13.71
CA ILE A 371 -10.78 -20.79 -14.38
C ILE A 371 -10.98 -20.94 -15.89
N LYS A 372 -11.71 -20.01 -16.49
CA LYS A 372 -11.77 -19.87 -17.94
C LYS A 372 -10.60 -18.98 -18.38
N THR A 373 -9.82 -19.44 -19.35
CA THR A 373 -8.93 -18.57 -20.13
C THR A 373 -9.81 -17.95 -21.21
N PHE A 374 -10.21 -16.70 -21.02
CA PHE A 374 -10.90 -15.93 -22.06
C PHE A 374 -9.89 -15.11 -22.86
N GLY A 375 -10.26 -14.78 -24.09
CA GLY A 375 -9.43 -14.02 -25.01
C GLY A 375 -10.19 -13.83 -26.31
N SER A 376 -11.02 -12.78 -26.36
CA SER A 376 -11.44 -12.20 -27.64
C SER A 376 -10.42 -11.13 -28.03
N ASP A 377 -10.30 -10.84 -29.33
CA ASP A 377 -9.33 -9.86 -29.84
C ASP A 377 -9.52 -8.44 -29.23
N LYS A 378 -10.72 -8.15 -28.70
CA LYS A 378 -11.06 -6.88 -28.04
C LYS A 378 -10.61 -6.79 -26.57
N GLU A 379 -10.24 -7.90 -25.93
CA GLU A 379 -9.99 -7.96 -24.48
C GLU A 379 -8.73 -8.76 -24.13
N ALA A 380 -7.68 -8.68 -24.95
CA ALA A 380 -6.44 -9.46 -24.81
C ALA A 380 -5.69 -9.28 -23.47
N TRP A 381 -6.02 -8.23 -22.69
CA TRP A 381 -5.48 -8.02 -21.33
C TRP A 381 -6.07 -8.99 -20.29
N ILE A 382 -7.22 -9.62 -20.55
CA ILE A 382 -7.91 -10.55 -19.64
C ILE A 382 -7.23 -11.93 -19.66
N LYS A 383 -6.10 -12.05 -18.96
CA LYS A 383 -5.30 -13.30 -18.98
C LYS A 383 -5.91 -14.46 -18.19
N GLN A 384 -6.65 -14.22 -17.09
CA GLN A 384 -7.28 -15.25 -16.23
C GLN A 384 -8.44 -14.68 -15.40
N ILE A 385 -9.65 -15.23 -15.54
CA ILE A 385 -10.83 -14.81 -14.77
C ILE A 385 -11.14 -15.69 -13.54
N VAL A 386 -11.98 -15.18 -12.64
CA VAL A 386 -12.70 -15.93 -11.59
C VAL A 386 -14.17 -15.53 -11.69
N GLN A 387 -15.02 -16.44 -12.17
CA GLN A 387 -16.46 -16.20 -12.32
C GLN A 387 -17.24 -16.67 -11.08
N GLY A 388 -18.03 -15.77 -10.49
CA GLY A 388 -18.99 -16.04 -9.42
C GLY A 388 -20.44 -16.01 -9.92
N ARG A 389 -21.38 -15.80 -9.00
CA ARG A 389 -22.82 -15.62 -9.32
C ARG A 389 -23.13 -14.21 -9.81
N ASP A 390 -22.72 -13.22 -9.01
CA ASP A 390 -23.13 -11.82 -9.16
C ASP A 390 -21.97 -10.93 -9.68
N ALA A 391 -20.79 -11.53 -9.90
CA ALA A 391 -19.57 -10.84 -10.29
C ALA A 391 -18.57 -11.75 -11.03
N THR A 392 -17.70 -11.16 -11.84
CA THR A 392 -16.50 -11.82 -12.41
C THR A 392 -15.26 -10.97 -12.15
N ILE A 393 -14.24 -11.55 -11.52
CA ILE A 393 -12.90 -10.92 -11.44
C ILE A 393 -12.21 -11.15 -12.77
N LEU A 394 -11.88 -10.08 -13.49
CA LEU A 394 -11.20 -10.16 -14.79
C LEU A 394 -9.68 -10.34 -14.64
N THR A 395 -9.14 -10.03 -13.47
CA THR A 395 -7.71 -10.07 -13.13
C THR A 395 -7.43 -11.00 -11.94
N LYS A 396 -7.49 -12.33 -12.12
CA LYS A 396 -7.15 -13.30 -11.05
C LYS A 396 -5.76 -13.03 -10.45
N ARG A 397 -4.81 -12.70 -11.33
CA ARG A 397 -3.54 -12.04 -10.98
C ARG A 397 -3.67 -10.55 -11.32
N PRO A 398 -3.08 -9.64 -10.53
CA PRO A 398 -3.09 -8.22 -10.87
C PRO A 398 -2.25 -7.99 -12.14
N ILE A 399 -2.57 -6.93 -12.87
CA ILE A 399 -1.70 -6.42 -13.94
C ILE A 399 -0.63 -5.53 -13.29
N SER A 400 0.60 -5.58 -13.79
CA SER A 400 1.73 -4.75 -13.35
C SER A 400 2.29 -3.96 -14.56
N PRO A 401 2.91 -2.79 -14.35
CA PRO A 401 3.38 -1.96 -15.46
C PRO A 401 4.52 -2.57 -16.29
N SER A 402 4.67 -2.05 -17.51
CA SER A 402 5.72 -2.44 -18.46
C SER A 402 7.12 -1.99 -18.02
N GLU A 403 8.19 -2.53 -18.64
CA GLU A 403 9.56 -2.07 -18.33
C GLU A 403 9.89 -0.68 -18.88
N GLN A 404 9.05 -0.13 -19.76
CA GLN A 404 9.13 1.28 -20.16
C GLN A 404 8.53 2.16 -19.06
N GLU A 405 7.34 1.82 -18.54
CA GLU A 405 6.71 2.60 -17.48
C GLU A 405 7.52 2.58 -16.17
N GLU A 406 8.09 1.43 -15.78
CA GLU A 406 8.94 1.34 -14.57
C GLU A 406 10.18 2.26 -14.65
N LYS A 407 10.61 2.67 -15.86
CA LYS A 407 11.73 3.60 -16.10
C LYS A 407 11.26 5.05 -16.17
N LEU A 408 10.24 5.33 -16.99
CA LEU A 408 9.74 6.68 -17.26
C LEU A 408 8.98 7.25 -16.06
N ASN A 409 8.08 6.46 -15.46
CA ASN A 409 7.32 6.82 -14.28
C ASN A 409 7.71 5.93 -13.10
N THR A 410 8.74 6.33 -12.35
CA THR A 410 9.27 5.55 -11.21
C THR A 410 8.25 5.26 -10.09
N ARG A 411 7.08 5.92 -10.09
CA ARG A 411 5.97 5.66 -9.16
C ARG A 411 5.22 4.37 -9.52
N SER A 412 5.17 4.02 -10.81
CA SER A 412 4.49 2.83 -11.33
C SER A 412 5.08 1.52 -10.79
N ARG A 413 6.36 1.46 -10.42
CA ARG A 413 7.11 0.19 -10.17
C ARG A 413 6.54 -0.79 -9.13
N SER A 414 5.60 -0.37 -8.31
CA SER A 414 4.91 -1.20 -7.31
C SER A 414 3.41 -1.36 -7.59
N ALA A 415 2.90 -0.67 -8.61
CA ALA A 415 1.50 -0.62 -9.00
C ALA A 415 0.96 -1.98 -9.43
N LYS A 416 -0.29 -2.22 -9.07
CA LYS A 416 -1.05 -3.44 -9.31
C LYS A 416 -2.49 -3.07 -9.60
N LEU A 417 -2.85 -3.13 -10.88
CA LEU A 417 -4.22 -2.96 -11.33
C LEU A 417 -5.00 -4.28 -11.13
N ARG A 418 -6.18 -4.17 -10.52
CA ARG A 418 -7.18 -5.24 -10.40
C ARG A 418 -8.54 -4.74 -10.90
N VAL A 419 -9.29 -5.64 -11.54
CA VAL A 419 -10.61 -5.35 -12.10
C VAL A 419 -11.62 -6.44 -11.72
N ILE A 420 -12.79 -6.01 -11.30
CA ILE A 420 -14.00 -6.82 -11.12
C ILE A 420 -15.14 -6.21 -11.93
N GLN A 421 -15.93 -7.07 -12.58
CA GLN A 421 -17.14 -6.71 -13.31
C GLN A 421 -18.35 -7.26 -12.57
N LYS A 422 -19.42 -6.47 -12.45
CA LYS A 422 -20.73 -6.90 -11.95
C LYS A 422 -21.48 -7.64 -13.05
N ILE A 423 -22.19 -8.71 -12.70
CA ILE A 423 -23.05 -9.48 -13.63
C ILE A 423 -24.46 -8.88 -13.58
#